data_AF-A0A2V8LTZ1-F1
#
_entry.id   AF-A0A2V8LTZ1-F1
#
_cell.length_a   1.000
_cell.length_b   1.000
_cell.length_c   1.000
_cell.angle_alpha   90.00
_cell.angle_beta   90.00
_cell.angle_gamma   90.00
#
_symmetry.space_group_name_H-M   'P 1'
#
loop_
_entity.id
_entity.type
_entity.pdbx_description
1 polymer ?
#
loop_
_entity_poly.entity_id
_entity_poly.type
_entity_poly.pdbx_seq_one_letter_code
_entity_poly.pdbx_strand_id
1 'polypeptide(L)'
;MQPLIFLFVLSASLFAQQQGGRGAAPAQAPKNLKLLAQNTEIPFVMRGFNEALGVECTYCHVQGDFAADTNPKKEIARKMIAMVRLIDTSFPSSAGAFPDGYHEVDCSTCHRGSVKPETKAPRKFYNRGNSLGAPPPAQTPGVSLKLLPPDTHVHGADSLMGEFRDALNVDCNYCHGGGRPQEVDINPRKDIARKMIMLVRQINSNFPGTGVFPVGEQVVTCWTCHRGDTHPVSVSNKRYDPPAPK
;
A
#
# COMPACT_ATOMS: atom_id res chain seq x y z
N MET A 1 -42.94 56.76 60.04
CA MET A 1 -41.79 55.85 59.83
C MET A 1 -42.02 55.14 58.51
N GLN A 2 -41.32 55.57 57.45
CA GLN A 2 -41.33 54.91 56.14
C GLN A 2 -40.71 53.51 56.24
N PRO A 3 -41.07 52.62 55.31
CA PRO A 3 -40.02 52.05 54.48
C PRO A 3 -40.26 52.30 52.99
N LEU A 4 -39.15 52.67 52.34
CA LEU A 4 -38.98 52.84 50.91
C LEU A 4 -39.22 51.53 50.16
N ILE A 5 -39.95 51.59 49.05
CA ILE A 5 -40.01 50.54 48.04
C ILE A 5 -38.96 50.86 46.98
N PHE A 6 -37.89 50.07 46.94
CA PHE A 6 -36.86 50.12 45.90
C PHE A 6 -37.38 49.46 44.61
N LEU A 7 -37.65 50.26 43.57
CA LEU A 7 -37.81 49.77 42.20
C LEU A 7 -36.42 49.55 41.58
N PHE A 8 -36.01 48.28 41.44
CA PHE A 8 -34.85 47.89 40.66
C PHE A 8 -35.19 47.95 39.16
N VAL A 9 -34.72 48.99 38.47
CA VAL A 9 -34.70 49.04 37.00
C VAL A 9 -33.49 48.23 36.53
N LEU A 10 -33.72 47.06 35.93
CA LEU A 10 -32.68 46.28 35.26
C LEU A 10 -32.15 47.06 34.05
N SER A 11 -30.92 47.55 34.14
CA SER A 11 -30.17 48.04 32.98
C SER A 11 -29.69 46.85 32.15
N ALA A 12 -30.23 46.71 30.94
CA ALA A 12 -29.74 45.75 29.96
C ALA A 12 -28.39 46.23 29.39
N SER A 13 -27.28 45.70 29.92
CA SER A 13 -25.96 45.87 29.33
C SER A 13 -25.83 44.98 28.09
N LEU A 14 -25.99 45.58 26.91
CA LEU A 14 -25.58 45.01 25.62
C LEU A 14 -24.06 44.82 25.61
N PHE A 15 -23.59 43.63 25.96
CA PHE A 15 -22.22 43.21 25.64
C PHE A 15 -22.18 42.80 24.17
N ALA A 16 -21.67 43.69 23.33
CA ALA A 16 -21.25 43.35 21.98
C ALA A 16 -20.03 42.42 22.07
N GLN A 17 -20.25 41.10 21.93
CA GLN A 17 -19.17 40.15 21.69
C GLN A 17 -18.65 40.38 20.27
N GLN A 18 -17.60 41.19 20.15
CA GLN A 18 -16.79 41.25 18.94
C GLN A 18 -16.06 39.91 18.82
N GLN A 19 -16.61 38.99 18.03
CA GLN A 19 -15.88 37.82 17.56
C GLN A 19 -14.67 38.31 16.75
N GLY A 20 -13.53 38.41 17.42
CA GLY A 20 -12.22 38.50 16.80
C GLY A 20 -11.92 37.18 16.09
N GLY A 21 -12.57 36.94 14.96
CA GLY A 21 -12.13 35.95 13.99
C GLY A 21 -10.76 36.39 13.48
N ARG A 22 -9.70 35.76 14.00
CA ARG A 22 -8.41 35.73 13.30
C ARG A 22 -8.69 35.02 11.97
N GLY A 23 -9.00 35.80 10.93
CA GLY A 23 -9.05 35.31 9.57
C GLY A 23 -7.72 34.63 9.28
N ALA A 24 -7.74 33.31 9.12
CA ALA A 24 -6.60 32.60 8.58
C ALA A 24 -6.27 33.28 7.23
N ALA A 25 -5.04 33.76 7.08
CA ALA A 25 -4.58 34.28 5.80
C ALA A 25 -4.90 33.24 4.72
N PRO A 26 -5.38 33.64 3.53
CA PRO A 26 -5.70 32.70 2.47
C PRO A 26 -4.48 31.81 2.21
N ALA A 27 -4.68 30.49 2.32
CA ALA A 27 -3.63 29.53 2.08
C ALA A 27 -3.00 29.82 0.71
N GLN A 28 -1.70 30.10 0.70
CA GLN A 28 -1.01 30.46 -0.53
C GLN A 28 -1.10 29.29 -1.51
N ALA A 29 -1.46 29.58 -2.76
CA ALA A 29 -1.62 28.54 -3.78
C ALA A 29 -0.33 27.69 -3.87
N PRO A 30 -0.45 26.35 -3.96
CA PRO A 30 0.70 25.47 -4.02
C PRO A 30 1.57 25.79 -5.25
N LYS A 31 2.89 25.71 -5.07
CA LYS A 31 3.88 25.94 -6.13
C LYS A 31 4.74 24.69 -6.33
N ASN A 32 5.40 24.58 -7.49
CA ASN A 32 6.32 23.49 -7.83
C ASN A 32 5.70 22.08 -7.74
N LEU A 33 4.45 21.96 -8.20
CA LEU A 33 3.79 20.67 -8.40
C LEU A 33 4.30 20.05 -9.70
N LYS A 34 5.10 18.97 -9.61
CA LYS A 34 5.67 18.28 -10.78
C LYS A 34 4.83 17.10 -11.26
N LEU A 35 4.18 16.40 -10.32
CA LEU A 35 3.36 15.22 -10.61
C LEU A 35 1.89 15.41 -10.26
N LEU A 36 1.56 16.29 -9.31
CA LEU A 36 0.18 16.58 -8.91
C LEU A 36 -0.38 17.72 -9.77
N ALA A 37 -1.66 17.67 -10.09
CA ALA A 37 -2.32 18.73 -10.85
C ALA A 37 -2.57 19.96 -9.97
N GLN A 38 -2.71 21.13 -10.59
CA GLN A 38 -2.92 22.39 -9.85
C GLN A 38 -4.26 22.43 -9.10
N ASN A 39 -5.25 21.69 -9.57
CA ASN A 39 -6.57 21.54 -8.96
C ASN A 39 -6.64 20.38 -7.95
N THR A 40 -5.53 19.67 -7.69
CA THR A 40 -5.50 18.61 -6.67
C THR A 40 -5.67 19.22 -5.29
N GLU A 41 -6.46 18.56 -4.42
CA GLU A 41 -6.60 18.90 -3.00
C GLU A 41 -5.31 18.57 -2.23
N ILE A 42 -4.29 19.41 -2.38
CA ILE A 42 -2.94 19.18 -1.85
C ILE A 42 -2.93 18.83 -0.35
N PRO A 43 -3.65 19.54 0.54
CA PRO A 43 -3.64 19.19 1.97
C PRO A 43 -4.14 17.77 2.24
N PHE A 44 -5.11 17.27 1.47
CA PHE A 44 -5.61 15.90 1.62
C PHE A 44 -4.55 14.88 1.22
N VAL A 45 -3.92 15.07 0.06
CA VAL A 45 -2.87 14.17 -0.44
C VAL A 45 -1.67 14.13 0.51
N MET A 46 -1.23 15.30 1.01
CA MET A 46 -0.10 15.38 1.93
C MET A 46 -0.40 14.70 3.28
N ARG A 47 -1.63 14.80 3.79
CA ARG A 47 -2.05 14.04 4.98
C ARG A 47 -2.02 12.53 4.73
N GLY A 48 -2.47 12.08 3.56
CA GLY A 48 -2.38 10.67 3.17
C GLY A 48 -0.95 10.15 3.14
N PHE A 49 0.01 10.95 2.65
CA PHE A 49 1.43 10.60 2.71
C PHE A 49 1.96 10.51 4.15
N ASN A 50 1.63 11.49 5.00
CA ASN A 50 2.04 11.50 6.40
C ASN A 50 1.52 10.25 7.13
N GLU A 51 0.25 9.90 6.94
CA GLU A 51 -0.36 8.71 7.53
C GLU A 51 0.28 7.42 7.00
N ALA A 52 0.43 7.29 5.69
CA ALA A 52 1.00 6.10 5.08
C ALA A 52 2.44 5.83 5.52
N LEU A 53 3.25 6.88 5.70
CA LEU A 53 4.67 6.78 6.07
C LEU A 53 4.92 6.89 7.59
N GLY A 54 3.95 7.37 8.37
CA GLY A 54 4.10 7.65 9.80
C GLY A 54 5.03 8.84 10.08
N VAL A 55 4.94 9.91 9.28
CA VAL A 55 5.86 11.06 9.33
C VAL A 55 5.14 12.40 9.36
N GLU A 56 5.88 13.44 9.77
CA GLU A 56 5.43 14.83 9.72
C GLU A 56 5.88 15.54 8.43
N CYS A 57 5.27 16.69 8.13
CA CYS A 57 5.52 17.47 6.92
C CYS A 57 7.01 17.77 6.67
N THR A 58 7.76 18.07 7.74
CA THR A 58 9.19 18.42 7.69
C THR A 58 10.10 17.25 7.32
N TYR A 59 9.57 16.03 7.32
CA TYR A 59 10.31 14.87 6.80
C TYR A 59 10.64 15.07 5.32
N CYS A 60 9.70 15.60 4.53
CA CYS A 60 9.90 15.83 3.09
C CYS A 60 10.08 17.31 2.74
N HIS A 61 9.44 18.24 3.47
CA HIS A 61 9.44 19.66 3.16
C HIS A 61 10.42 20.46 4.00
N VAL A 62 10.86 21.60 3.44
CA VAL A 62 11.60 22.62 4.20
C VAL A 62 10.59 23.50 4.94
N GLN A 63 10.81 23.73 6.23
CA GLN A 63 9.93 24.58 7.02
C GLN A 63 9.91 26.01 6.46
N GLY A 64 8.72 26.56 6.24
CA GLY A 64 8.54 27.90 5.65
C GLY A 64 8.67 27.95 4.12
N ASP A 65 9.18 26.90 3.47
CA ASP A 65 9.22 26.78 2.00
C ASP A 65 8.90 25.35 1.54
N PHE A 66 7.60 25.06 1.42
CA PHE A 66 7.11 23.76 0.96
C PHE A 66 7.43 23.51 -0.53
N ALA A 67 7.71 24.56 -1.31
CA ALA A 67 8.01 24.46 -2.73
C ALA A 67 9.48 24.07 -2.99
N ALA A 68 10.39 24.33 -2.06
CA ALA A 68 11.80 23.95 -2.16
C ALA A 68 12.00 22.44 -2.43
N ASP A 69 13.00 22.14 -3.26
CA ASP A 69 13.44 20.78 -3.60
C ASP A 69 14.80 20.44 -2.97
N THR A 70 15.27 21.26 -2.02
CA THR A 70 16.57 21.07 -1.36
C THR A 70 16.59 19.88 -0.40
N ASN A 71 15.43 19.39 0.06
CA ASN A 71 15.35 18.14 0.80
C ASN A 71 15.20 16.96 -0.19
N PRO A 72 16.18 16.02 -0.25
CA PRO A 72 16.17 14.94 -1.23
C PRO A 72 15.00 13.95 -1.04
N LYS A 73 14.39 13.89 0.15
CA LYS A 73 13.23 13.02 0.42
C LYS A 73 12.01 13.40 -0.42
N LYS A 74 11.89 14.66 -0.81
CA LYS A 74 10.82 15.12 -1.71
C LYS A 74 10.93 14.52 -3.12
N GLU A 75 12.14 14.41 -3.65
CA GLU A 75 12.37 13.75 -4.94
C GLU A 75 12.15 12.23 -4.84
N ILE A 76 12.51 11.61 -3.71
CA ILE A 76 12.16 10.20 -3.46
C ILE A 76 10.63 10.02 -3.45
N ALA A 77 9.88 10.89 -2.76
CA ALA A 77 8.42 10.84 -2.75
C ALA A 77 7.82 10.98 -4.16
N ARG A 78 8.39 11.84 -5.01
CA ARG A 78 7.98 11.95 -6.43
C ARG A 78 8.20 10.64 -7.20
N LYS A 79 9.34 9.98 -6.99
CA LYS A 79 9.59 8.65 -7.59
C LYS A 79 8.57 7.62 -7.12
N MET A 80 8.16 7.67 -5.84
CA MET A 80 7.13 6.76 -5.31
C MET A 80 5.74 7.06 -5.92
N ILE A 81 5.38 8.33 -6.14
CA ILE A 81 4.15 8.69 -6.85
C ILE A 81 4.15 8.12 -8.27
N ALA A 82 5.27 8.26 -8.99
CA ALA A 82 5.41 7.68 -10.32
C ALA A 82 5.31 6.14 -10.31
N MET A 83 5.87 5.49 -9.29
CA MET A 83 5.77 4.04 -9.11
C MET A 83 4.32 3.60 -8.87
N VAL A 84 3.55 4.26 -8.01
CA VAL A 84 2.13 3.92 -7.79
C VAL A 84 1.33 4.08 -9.10
N ARG A 85 1.55 5.17 -9.85
CA ARG A 85 0.91 5.35 -11.17
C ARG A 85 1.27 4.25 -12.16
N LEU A 86 2.51 3.74 -12.12
CA LEU A 86 2.92 2.62 -12.94
C LEU A 86 2.18 1.33 -12.53
N ILE A 87 2.05 1.09 -11.23
CA ILE A 87 1.32 -0.06 -10.68
C ILE A 87 -0.15 -0.03 -11.12
N ASP A 88 -0.80 1.13 -11.11
CA ASP A 88 -2.20 1.30 -11.52
C ASP A 88 -2.46 0.74 -12.93
N THR A 89 -1.49 0.84 -13.84
CA THR A 89 -1.60 0.31 -15.22
C THR A 89 -1.70 -1.22 -15.28
N SER A 90 -1.35 -1.92 -14.21
CA SER A 90 -1.41 -3.39 -14.13
C SER A 90 -2.77 -3.90 -13.65
N PHE A 91 -3.66 -3.02 -13.22
CA PHE A 91 -4.98 -3.37 -12.69
C PHE A 91 -6.11 -2.76 -13.52
N PRO A 92 -7.29 -3.40 -13.58
CA PRO A 92 -8.48 -2.80 -14.17
C PRO A 92 -8.96 -1.67 -13.27
N SER A 93 -8.37 -0.49 -13.39
CA SER A 93 -8.86 0.73 -12.75
C SER A 93 -8.72 1.90 -13.70
N SER A 94 -9.85 2.56 -13.97
CA SER A 94 -10.03 3.52 -15.06
C SER A 94 -10.51 4.88 -14.58
N ALA A 95 -10.37 5.19 -13.29
CA ALA A 95 -10.97 6.39 -12.71
C ALA A 95 -9.99 7.57 -12.47
N GLY A 96 -8.79 7.55 -13.05
CA GLY A 96 -7.79 8.61 -12.89
C GLY A 96 -6.40 8.09 -12.59
N ALA A 97 -5.42 8.98 -12.58
CA ALA A 97 -4.07 8.66 -12.12
C ALA A 97 -3.89 9.17 -10.69
N PHE A 98 -3.16 8.44 -9.85
CA PHE A 98 -2.93 8.84 -8.46
C PHE A 98 -2.58 10.33 -8.36
N PRO A 99 -3.20 11.11 -7.46
CA PRO A 99 -4.06 10.68 -6.34
C PRO A 99 -5.56 10.58 -6.66
N ASP A 100 -5.94 10.79 -7.93
CA ASP A 100 -7.34 10.81 -8.35
C ASP A 100 -7.78 9.44 -8.86
N GLY A 101 -8.98 9.01 -8.47
CA GLY A 101 -9.58 7.77 -8.94
C GLY A 101 -9.44 6.59 -7.99
N TYR A 102 -9.73 5.41 -8.54
CA TYR A 102 -9.57 4.13 -7.83
C TYR A 102 -8.14 3.63 -8.00
N HIS A 103 -7.52 3.23 -6.90
CA HIS A 103 -6.16 2.68 -6.87
C HIS A 103 -6.16 1.33 -6.14
N GLU A 104 -5.78 0.27 -6.86
CA GLU A 104 -5.70 -1.07 -6.28
C GLU A 104 -4.60 -1.16 -5.20
N VAL A 105 -3.56 -0.35 -5.34
CA VAL A 105 -2.44 -0.23 -4.42
C VAL A 105 -2.20 1.26 -4.18
N ASP A 106 -2.00 1.65 -2.92
CA ASP A 106 -1.62 3.00 -2.57
C ASP A 106 -0.39 3.02 -1.62
N CYS A 107 -0.02 4.20 -1.14
CA CYS A 107 1.12 4.37 -0.23
C CYS A 107 0.96 3.51 1.04
N SER A 108 -0.26 3.42 1.58
CA SER A 108 -0.57 2.68 2.79
C SER A 108 -0.47 1.17 2.58
N THR A 109 -0.77 0.68 1.36
CA THR A 109 -0.63 -0.73 0.98
C THR A 109 0.80 -1.26 1.12
N CYS A 110 1.82 -0.41 1.07
CA CYS A 110 3.22 -0.83 1.27
C CYS A 110 3.76 -0.36 2.62
N HIS A 111 3.64 0.94 2.90
CA HIS A 111 4.35 1.60 3.99
C HIS A 111 3.73 1.33 5.37
N ARG A 112 2.40 1.24 5.48
CA ARG A 112 1.68 0.95 6.74
C ARG A 112 2.25 1.65 7.99
N GLY A 113 2.50 2.96 7.88
CA GLY A 113 3.02 3.79 8.98
C GLY A 113 4.55 3.74 9.15
N SER A 114 5.28 3.17 8.19
CA SER A 114 6.74 3.10 8.20
C SER A 114 7.34 3.67 6.92
N VAL A 115 8.39 4.48 7.06
CA VAL A 115 9.18 5.01 5.93
C VAL A 115 9.88 3.91 5.11
N LYS A 116 10.06 2.71 5.67
CA LYS A 116 10.57 1.53 4.98
C LYS A 116 9.53 0.41 5.05
N PRO A 117 8.96 -0.04 3.92
CA PRO A 117 8.05 -1.16 3.89
C PRO A 117 8.72 -2.45 4.39
N GLU A 118 7.95 -3.32 5.02
CA GLU A 118 8.42 -4.67 5.32
C GLU A 118 8.38 -5.54 4.06
N THR A 119 9.34 -6.44 3.95
CA THR A 119 9.49 -7.34 2.79
C THR A 119 9.41 -8.81 3.17
N LYS A 120 9.17 -9.14 4.44
CA LYS A 120 9.13 -10.52 4.90
C LYS A 120 8.04 -10.74 5.93
N ALA A 121 7.31 -11.83 5.75
CA ALA A 121 6.33 -12.28 6.72
C ALA A 121 6.99 -12.51 8.10
N PRO A 122 6.42 -12.01 9.19
CA PRO A 122 6.98 -12.19 10.53
C PRO A 122 6.80 -13.64 11.02
N ARG A 123 5.92 -14.41 10.38
CA ARG A 123 5.64 -15.82 10.70
C ARG A 123 5.44 -16.63 9.43
N LYS A 124 5.88 -17.88 9.48
CA LYS A 124 5.55 -18.89 8.47
C LYS A 124 4.10 -19.33 8.68
N PHE A 125 3.30 -19.37 7.63
CA PHE A 125 1.93 -19.87 7.69
C PHE A 125 1.92 -21.39 7.63
N TYR A 126 1.43 -22.06 8.66
CA TYR A 126 1.31 -23.52 8.65
C TYR A 126 -0.17 -23.91 8.69
N ASN A 127 -0.69 -24.50 7.61
CA ASN A 127 -2.02 -25.10 7.65
C ASN A 127 -1.91 -26.50 8.27
N ARG A 128 -2.38 -26.68 9.51
CA ARG A 128 -2.40 -27.98 10.20
C ARG A 128 -3.14 -29.08 9.41
N GLY A 129 -4.12 -28.75 8.57
CA GLY A 129 -4.88 -29.71 7.76
C GLY A 129 -4.12 -30.28 6.55
N ASN A 130 -3.16 -29.51 5.99
CA ASN A 130 -2.29 -29.96 4.89
C ASN A 130 -0.86 -30.28 5.34
N SER A 131 -0.44 -29.81 6.52
CA SER A 131 0.92 -29.97 7.06
C SER A 131 1.12 -31.23 7.90
N LEU A 132 0.08 -32.04 8.14
CA LEU A 132 0.16 -33.26 8.97
C LEU A 132 -0.10 -34.57 8.20
N GLY A 133 -0.39 -34.53 6.89
CA GLY A 133 -0.89 -35.71 6.16
C GLY A 133 0.15 -36.49 5.35
N ALA A 134 1.23 -35.84 4.88
CA ALA A 134 2.24 -36.50 4.06
C ALA A 134 3.60 -35.78 4.22
N PRO A 135 4.73 -36.50 4.09
CA PRO A 135 6.04 -35.86 3.96
C PRO A 135 6.00 -34.84 2.80
N PRO A 136 6.80 -33.75 2.87
CA PRO A 136 6.91 -32.81 1.76
C PRO A 136 7.16 -33.60 0.48
N PRO A 137 6.42 -33.35 -0.61
CA PRO A 137 6.67 -34.05 -1.86
C PRO A 137 8.15 -33.93 -2.21
N ALA A 138 8.76 -35.04 -2.64
CA ALA A 138 10.13 -35.03 -3.12
C ALA A 138 10.27 -33.91 -4.17
N GLN A 139 11.28 -33.06 -4.01
CA GLN A 139 11.54 -31.98 -4.94
C GLN A 139 11.81 -32.58 -6.32
N THR A 140 10.82 -32.50 -7.22
CA THR A 140 11.04 -32.79 -8.63
C THR A 140 11.50 -31.49 -9.30
N PRO A 141 12.57 -31.51 -10.12
CA PRO A 141 12.96 -30.37 -10.94
C PRO A 141 11.74 -29.80 -11.65
N GLY A 142 11.57 -28.48 -11.62
CA GLY A 142 10.31 -27.81 -11.88
C GLY A 142 9.73 -28.12 -13.25
N VAL A 143 8.80 -29.07 -13.28
CA VAL A 143 7.93 -29.31 -14.42
C VAL A 143 6.97 -28.12 -14.50
N SER A 144 7.20 -27.19 -15.44
CA SER A 144 6.43 -25.95 -15.65
C SER A 144 6.69 -24.79 -14.67
N LEU A 145 7.92 -24.28 -14.67
CA LEU A 145 8.31 -23.06 -13.94
C LEU A 145 7.91 -21.75 -14.64
N LYS A 146 7.54 -21.80 -15.93
CA LYS A 146 7.17 -20.67 -16.80
C LYS A 146 8.08 -19.44 -16.66
N LEU A 147 7.75 -18.55 -15.71
CA LEU A 147 8.45 -17.29 -15.45
C LEU A 147 9.68 -17.44 -14.55
N LEU A 148 9.80 -18.55 -13.84
CA LEU A 148 10.84 -18.79 -12.84
C LEU A 148 12.06 -19.48 -13.49
N PRO A 149 13.30 -19.14 -13.08
CA PRO A 149 14.51 -19.87 -13.49
C PRO A 149 14.40 -21.39 -13.20
N PRO A 150 14.95 -22.27 -14.06
CA PRO A 150 14.82 -23.73 -13.93
C PRO A 150 15.28 -24.32 -12.58
N ASP A 151 16.23 -23.67 -11.94
CA ASP A 151 16.86 -24.02 -10.66
C ASP A 151 16.18 -23.36 -9.44
N THR A 152 15.03 -22.70 -9.65
CA THR A 152 14.29 -22.06 -8.55
C THR A 152 13.87 -23.08 -7.50
N HIS A 153 14.28 -22.85 -6.26
CA HIS A 153 13.89 -23.64 -5.09
C HIS A 153 12.42 -23.39 -4.73
N VAL A 154 11.51 -24.21 -5.26
CA VAL A 154 10.06 -24.03 -5.14
C VAL A 154 9.43 -24.77 -3.94
N HIS A 155 10.01 -25.87 -3.45
CA HIS A 155 9.46 -26.65 -2.33
C HIS A 155 10.45 -26.84 -1.19
N GLY A 156 9.95 -27.11 0.02
CA GLY A 156 10.76 -27.36 1.21
C GLY A 156 10.91 -26.13 2.10
N ALA A 157 11.88 -26.17 3.01
CA ALA A 157 12.18 -25.03 3.88
C ALA A 157 12.70 -23.84 3.06
N ASP A 158 12.22 -22.65 3.39
CA ASP A 158 12.64 -21.38 2.79
C ASP A 158 12.51 -21.34 1.25
N SER A 159 11.49 -22.06 0.75
CA SER A 159 11.19 -22.10 -0.67
C SER A 159 10.30 -20.95 -1.13
N LEU A 160 10.31 -20.67 -2.43
CA LEU A 160 9.48 -19.64 -3.04
C LEU A 160 7.98 -19.84 -2.78
N MET A 161 7.49 -21.09 -2.87
CA MET A 161 6.08 -21.37 -2.55
C MET A 161 5.77 -21.15 -1.07
N GLY A 162 6.76 -21.35 -0.19
CA GLY A 162 6.66 -20.97 1.22
C GLY A 162 6.49 -19.46 1.39
N GLU A 163 7.26 -18.65 0.67
CA GLU A 163 7.12 -17.18 0.70
C GLU A 163 5.73 -16.72 0.24
N PHE A 164 5.21 -17.28 -0.86
CA PHE A 164 3.86 -16.96 -1.34
C PHE A 164 2.77 -17.31 -0.33
N ARG A 165 2.87 -18.50 0.26
CA ARG A 165 1.97 -19.00 1.29
C ARG A 165 1.97 -18.07 2.50
N ASP A 166 3.14 -17.67 2.96
CA ASP A 166 3.33 -16.81 4.12
C ASP A 166 2.85 -15.38 3.81
N ALA A 167 3.06 -14.88 2.58
CA ALA A 167 2.59 -13.58 2.10
C ALA A 167 1.07 -13.45 2.02
N LEU A 168 0.39 -14.51 1.59
CA LEU A 168 -1.04 -14.51 1.32
C LEU A 168 -1.85 -15.14 2.46
N ASN A 169 -1.21 -15.77 3.46
CA ASN A 169 -1.83 -16.52 4.54
C ASN A 169 -2.80 -17.61 4.02
N VAL A 170 -2.39 -18.32 2.97
CA VAL A 170 -3.15 -19.41 2.33
C VAL A 170 -2.37 -20.70 2.38
N ASP A 171 -2.96 -21.84 1.99
CA ASP A 171 -2.22 -23.08 1.78
C ASP A 171 -1.93 -23.36 0.30
N CYS A 172 -1.23 -24.47 0.03
CA CYS A 172 -0.92 -24.89 -1.34
C CYS A 172 -2.19 -25.13 -2.17
N ASN A 173 -3.28 -25.64 -1.56
CA ASN A 173 -4.54 -25.96 -2.25
C ASN A 173 -5.27 -24.73 -2.77
N TYR A 174 -4.98 -23.56 -2.22
CA TYR A 174 -5.47 -22.29 -2.76
C TYR A 174 -5.14 -22.13 -4.25
N CYS A 175 -3.93 -22.56 -4.66
CA CYS A 175 -3.44 -22.50 -6.04
C CYS A 175 -3.33 -23.89 -6.71
N HIS A 176 -2.92 -24.92 -5.97
CA HIS A 176 -2.56 -26.26 -6.44
C HIS A 176 -3.45 -27.33 -5.78
N GLY A 177 -4.44 -27.92 -6.46
CA GLY A 177 -5.34 -28.89 -5.83
C GLY A 177 -6.04 -29.84 -6.79
N GLY A 178 -6.94 -30.66 -6.26
CA GLY A 178 -7.80 -31.57 -7.03
C GLY A 178 -7.20 -32.94 -7.36
N GLY A 179 -6.23 -33.43 -6.56
CA GLY A 179 -5.56 -34.72 -6.81
C GLY A 179 -4.74 -34.76 -8.11
N ARG A 180 -4.48 -33.58 -8.69
CA ARG A 180 -3.73 -33.41 -9.94
C ARG A 180 -2.30 -32.95 -9.66
N PRO A 181 -1.37 -33.21 -10.58
CA PRO A 181 -0.01 -32.68 -10.48
C PRO A 181 0.01 -31.14 -10.38
N GLN A 182 0.94 -30.58 -9.61
CA GLN A 182 0.98 -29.15 -9.26
C GLN A 182 1.29 -28.24 -10.46
N GLU A 183 1.90 -28.79 -11.50
CA GLU A 183 2.22 -28.14 -12.78
C GLU A 183 0.98 -27.78 -13.60
N VAL A 184 -0.15 -28.45 -13.36
CA VAL A 184 -1.38 -28.26 -14.12
C VAL A 184 -1.94 -26.85 -13.91
N ASP A 185 -2.23 -26.14 -15.01
CA ASP A 185 -2.64 -24.74 -15.03
C ASP A 185 -4.15 -24.55 -15.25
N ILE A 186 -4.95 -25.23 -14.43
CA ILE A 186 -6.42 -25.08 -14.46
C ILE A 186 -6.93 -23.99 -13.52
N ASN A 187 -6.23 -23.74 -12.42
CA ASN A 187 -6.66 -22.76 -11.42
C ASN A 187 -6.25 -21.36 -11.86
N PRO A 188 -7.20 -20.42 -12.09
CA PRO A 188 -6.90 -19.08 -12.58
C PRO A 188 -5.99 -18.28 -11.63
N ARG A 189 -5.94 -18.64 -10.34
CA ARG A 189 -5.04 -18.01 -9.36
C ARG A 189 -3.56 -18.20 -9.71
N LYS A 190 -3.19 -19.29 -10.40
CA LYS A 190 -1.80 -19.48 -10.86
C LYS A 190 -1.40 -18.43 -11.90
N ASP A 191 -2.31 -18.08 -12.81
CA ASP A 191 -2.05 -17.05 -13.81
C ASP A 191 -2.06 -15.65 -13.21
N ILE A 192 -2.92 -15.39 -12.22
CA ILE A 192 -2.88 -14.15 -11.43
C ILE A 192 -1.53 -14.04 -10.70
N ALA A 193 -1.08 -15.08 -10.01
CA ALA A 193 0.21 -15.10 -9.32
C ALA A 193 1.38 -14.81 -10.27
N ARG A 194 1.35 -15.36 -11.49
CA ARG A 194 2.34 -15.07 -12.53
C ARG A 194 2.37 -13.60 -12.94
N LYS A 195 1.20 -12.98 -13.11
CA LYS A 195 1.11 -11.54 -13.37
C LYS A 195 1.68 -10.73 -12.20
N MET A 196 1.45 -11.16 -10.96
CA MET A 196 2.02 -10.50 -9.79
C MET A 196 3.54 -10.64 -9.71
N ILE A 197 4.11 -11.79 -10.12
CA ILE A 197 5.57 -11.94 -10.25
C ILE A 197 6.13 -10.92 -11.25
N MET A 198 5.47 -10.74 -12.40
CA MET A 198 5.90 -9.74 -13.39
C MET A 198 5.79 -8.31 -12.84
N LEU A 199 4.71 -8.00 -12.12
CA LEU A 199 4.54 -6.70 -11.46
C LEU A 199 5.67 -6.43 -10.44
N VAL A 200 5.99 -7.39 -9.58
CA VAL A 200 7.09 -7.25 -8.60
C VAL A 200 8.44 -7.05 -9.31
N ARG A 201 8.71 -7.79 -10.39
CA ARG A 201 9.91 -7.58 -11.22
C ARG A 201 9.98 -6.15 -11.78
N GLN A 202 8.87 -5.66 -12.32
CA GLN A 202 8.79 -4.31 -12.88
C GLN A 202 8.95 -3.23 -11.80
N ILE A 203 8.40 -3.44 -10.61
CA ILE A 203 8.59 -2.52 -9.48
C ILE A 203 10.06 -2.49 -9.08
N ASN A 204 10.64 -3.67 -8.80
CA ASN A 204 12.02 -3.78 -8.33
C ASN A 204 13.04 -3.26 -9.35
N SER A 205 12.77 -3.32 -10.66
CA SER A 205 13.68 -2.72 -11.67
C SER A 205 13.88 -1.21 -11.53
N ASN A 206 13.06 -0.51 -10.75
CA ASN A 206 13.26 0.92 -10.43
C ASN A 206 14.25 1.17 -9.28
N PHE A 207 14.76 0.11 -8.63
CA PHE A 207 15.64 0.19 -7.48
C PHE A 207 17.03 -0.38 -7.84
N PRO A 208 18.08 0.47 -7.87
CA PRO A 208 19.43 0.00 -8.17
C PRO A 208 19.89 -1.08 -7.18
N GLY A 209 20.58 -2.10 -7.67
CA GLY A 209 21.14 -3.18 -6.84
C GLY A 209 20.17 -4.33 -6.56
N THR A 210 18.89 -4.23 -6.94
CA THR A 210 17.97 -5.36 -6.85
C THR A 210 18.27 -6.40 -7.93
N GLY A 211 18.13 -7.69 -7.59
CA GLY A 211 18.11 -8.75 -8.59
C GLY A 211 16.72 -8.90 -9.23
N VAL A 212 16.60 -9.85 -10.17
CA VAL A 212 15.31 -10.19 -10.78
C VAL A 212 14.62 -11.24 -9.93
N PHE A 213 13.45 -10.91 -9.38
CA PHE A 213 12.65 -11.84 -8.59
C PHE A 213 12.56 -13.24 -9.23
N PRO A 214 12.80 -14.34 -8.49
CA PRO A 214 13.02 -14.41 -7.04
C PRO A 214 14.50 -14.29 -6.59
N VAL A 215 15.42 -13.93 -7.49
CA VAL A 215 16.87 -13.95 -7.24
C VAL A 215 17.39 -12.55 -6.90
N GLY A 216 18.31 -12.47 -5.94
CA GLY A 216 18.95 -11.23 -5.50
C GLY A 216 18.12 -10.43 -4.49
N GLU A 217 18.62 -9.27 -4.07
CA GLU A 217 17.94 -8.43 -3.08
C GLU A 217 16.60 -7.93 -3.62
N GLN A 218 15.52 -8.17 -2.86
CA GLN A 218 14.17 -7.73 -3.19
C GLN A 218 13.74 -6.64 -2.20
N VAL A 219 13.53 -5.42 -2.69
CA VAL A 219 13.04 -4.30 -1.89
C VAL A 219 11.51 -4.23 -1.85
N VAL A 220 10.84 -4.84 -2.82
CA VAL A 220 9.42 -5.13 -2.82
C VAL A 220 9.22 -6.63 -3.03
N THR A 221 8.33 -7.22 -2.23
CA THR A 221 7.99 -8.64 -2.24
C THR A 221 6.47 -8.82 -2.20
N CYS A 222 6.00 -10.06 -2.24
CA CYS A 222 4.59 -10.37 -2.03
C CYS A 222 4.10 -9.88 -0.64
N TRP A 223 4.93 -10.04 0.41
CA TRP A 223 4.59 -9.57 1.76
C TRP A 223 4.40 -8.06 1.78
N THR A 224 5.18 -7.30 1.01
CA THR A 224 5.16 -5.84 1.00
C THR A 224 3.75 -5.29 0.82
N CYS A 225 2.94 -5.89 -0.06
CA CYS A 225 1.55 -5.48 -0.29
C CYS A 225 0.54 -6.31 0.51
N HIS A 226 0.65 -7.64 0.42
CA HIS A 226 -0.42 -8.56 0.84
C HIS A 226 -0.57 -8.67 2.35
N ARG A 227 0.52 -8.68 3.13
CA ARG A 227 0.50 -8.76 4.61
C ARG A 227 -0.45 -9.81 5.20
N GLY A 228 -0.58 -10.95 4.53
CA GLY A 228 -1.46 -12.04 4.96
C GLY A 228 -2.90 -11.96 4.44
N ASP A 229 -3.21 -11.02 3.56
CA ASP A 229 -4.46 -10.98 2.81
C ASP A 229 -4.22 -11.51 1.38
N THR A 230 -5.17 -12.31 0.88
CA THR A 230 -5.12 -12.81 -0.51
C THR A 230 -5.27 -11.71 -1.56
N HIS A 231 -5.75 -10.56 -1.13
CA HIS A 231 -5.88 -9.33 -1.89
C HIS A 231 -5.31 -8.17 -1.07
N PRO A 232 -4.39 -7.35 -1.60
CA PRO A 232 -3.82 -6.24 -0.84
C PRO A 232 -4.89 -5.25 -0.41
N VAL A 233 -4.76 -4.71 0.80
CA VAL A 233 -5.67 -3.68 1.30
C VAL A 233 -5.13 -2.29 0.95
N SER A 234 -6.00 -1.46 0.40
CA SER A 234 -5.80 -0.05 0.09
C SER A 234 -7.01 0.75 0.60
N VAL A 235 -6.91 2.08 0.54
CA VAL A 235 -8.02 2.97 0.87
C VAL A 235 -9.21 2.75 -0.07
N SER A 236 -8.94 2.43 -1.33
CA SER A 236 -9.95 2.38 -2.41
C SER A 236 -10.61 1.01 -2.57
N ASN A 237 -10.00 -0.08 -2.10
CA ASN A 237 -10.42 -1.45 -2.40
C ASN A 237 -10.98 -2.23 -1.19
N LYS A 238 -11.55 -1.54 -0.20
CA LYS A 238 -12.05 -2.13 1.06
C LYS A 238 -13.12 -3.22 0.90
N ARG A 239 -13.66 -3.43 -0.31
CA ARG A 239 -14.53 -4.56 -0.67
C ARG A 239 -13.99 -5.19 -1.95
N TYR A 240 -13.43 -6.39 -1.84
CA TYR A 240 -12.92 -7.17 -2.97
C TYR A 240 -13.61 -8.54 -3.04
N ASP A 241 -14.18 -8.86 -4.21
CA ASP A 241 -14.75 -10.17 -4.49
C ASP A 241 -13.72 -11.04 -5.25
N PRO A 242 -13.33 -12.21 -4.72
CA PRO A 242 -12.34 -13.06 -5.36
C PRO A 242 -12.87 -13.66 -6.67
N PRO A 243 -12.01 -13.93 -7.66
CA PRO A 243 -12.43 -14.52 -8.93
C PRO A 243 -13.09 -15.89 -8.70
N ALA A 244 -14.22 -16.11 -9.38
CA ALA A 244 -14.92 -17.39 -9.36
C ALA A 244 -14.01 -18.51 -9.92
N PRO A 245 -14.07 -19.72 -9.34
CA PRO A 245 -13.45 -20.88 -9.96
C PRO A 245 -14.08 -21.13 -11.34
N LYS A 246 -13.26 -21.54 -12.31
CA LYS A 246 -13.74 -22.04 -13.61
C LYS A 246 -14.10 -23.51 -13.52
#